data_AF-A0A8T7LTV2-F1
#
_entry.id   AF-A0A8T7LTV2-F1
#
_cell.length_a   1.000
_cell.length_b   1.000
_cell.length_c   1.000
_cell.angle_alpha   90.00
_cell.angle_beta   90.00
_cell.angle_gamma   90.00
#
_symmetry.space_group_name_H-M   'P 1'
#
loop_
_entity.id
_entity.type
_entity.pdbx_description
1 polymer ?
#
loop_
_entity_poly.entity_id
_entity_poly.type
_entity_poly.pdbx_seq_one_letter_code
_entity_poly.pdbx_strand_id
1 'polypeptide(L)'
;MTKPSFEQEVKQCLADKGVSFLDKSDSFRHPDFTILLNGSPYFHLEVKEKRQAYNMKNWPRYIDEPDLFILDDLTVRKCLAYAPRSGVVIRDNLRGLYSFFSIVDLALMPRRRLNRRIERSAPSWKGKWLINLKHGLTAKTLEEIFSGIRQYVEASDRILFEIIECYGRYEGEMIGRGGITRRPADWDTDIGATR
;
A
#
# COMPACT_ATOMS: atom_id res chain seq x y z
N MET A 1 -1.33 5.22 -29.99
CA MET A 1 -2.24 4.31 -29.25
C MET A 1 -2.35 4.83 -27.82
N THR A 2 -3.56 5.03 -27.31
CA THR A 2 -3.81 5.41 -25.91
C THR A 2 -3.48 4.23 -25.00
N LYS A 3 -2.62 4.45 -23.98
CA LYS A 3 -2.31 3.40 -22.99
C LYS A 3 -3.60 2.95 -22.30
N PRO A 4 -3.86 1.63 -22.16
CA PRO A 4 -5.06 1.14 -21.46
C PRO A 4 -5.09 1.64 -20.01
N SER A 5 -6.29 1.72 -19.41
CA SER A 5 -6.40 2.00 -17.98
C SER A 5 -5.66 0.93 -17.17
N PHE A 6 -5.12 1.30 -16.01
CA PHE A 6 -4.37 0.34 -15.21
C PHE A 6 -5.22 -0.85 -14.75
N GLU A 7 -6.51 -0.64 -14.49
CA GLU A 7 -7.45 -1.74 -14.22
C GLU A 7 -7.52 -2.76 -15.37
N GLN A 8 -7.55 -2.29 -16.62
CA GLN A 8 -7.59 -3.19 -17.79
C GLN A 8 -6.27 -3.91 -17.99
N GLU A 9 -5.15 -3.23 -17.74
CA GLU A 9 -3.83 -3.87 -17.74
C GLU A 9 -3.73 -4.99 -16.69
N VAL A 10 -4.26 -4.76 -15.49
CA VAL A 10 -4.30 -5.75 -14.41
C VAL A 10 -5.17 -6.95 -14.78
N LYS A 11 -6.36 -6.70 -15.34
CA LYS A 11 -7.25 -7.76 -15.84
C LYS A 11 -6.57 -8.63 -16.90
N GLN A 12 -5.91 -8.00 -17.88
CA GLN A 12 -5.19 -8.70 -18.94
C GLN A 12 -4.07 -9.55 -18.34
N CYS A 13 -3.25 -8.98 -17.46
CA CYS A 13 -2.14 -9.71 -16.82
C CYS A 13 -2.61 -10.91 -15.99
N LEU A 14 -3.74 -10.78 -15.28
CA LEU A 14 -4.31 -11.88 -14.49
C LEU A 14 -4.89 -12.98 -15.41
N ALA A 15 -5.60 -12.58 -16.47
CA ALA A 15 -6.15 -13.49 -17.47
C ALA A 15 -5.05 -14.27 -18.21
N ASP A 16 -3.99 -13.60 -18.65
CA ASP A 16 -2.85 -14.21 -19.35
C ASP A 16 -2.13 -15.26 -18.49
N LYS A 17 -2.19 -15.11 -17.17
CA LYS A 17 -1.60 -16.05 -16.20
C LYS A 17 -2.57 -17.11 -15.71
N GLY A 18 -3.82 -17.11 -16.18
CA GLY A 18 -4.85 -18.02 -15.70
C GLY A 18 -5.18 -17.86 -14.21
N VAL A 19 -5.01 -16.66 -13.66
CA VAL A 19 -5.29 -16.37 -12.25
C VAL A 19 -6.75 -15.96 -12.11
N SER A 20 -7.51 -16.68 -11.27
CA SER A 20 -8.89 -16.33 -10.97
C SER A 20 -9.00 -15.05 -10.15
N PHE A 21 -9.87 -14.13 -10.56
CA PHE A 21 -10.13 -12.90 -9.84
C PHE A 21 -11.61 -12.48 -9.93
N LEU A 22 -12.05 -11.71 -8.93
CA LEU A 22 -13.30 -10.97 -8.96
C LEU A 22 -12.99 -9.49 -9.22
N ASP A 23 -13.62 -8.91 -10.23
CA ASP A 23 -13.57 -7.49 -10.54
C ASP A 23 -14.66 -6.75 -9.77
N LYS A 24 -14.26 -5.73 -9.02
CA LYS A 24 -15.11 -4.83 -8.24
C LYS A 24 -14.65 -3.38 -8.41
N SER A 25 -14.03 -3.05 -9.55
CA SER A 25 -13.51 -1.71 -9.86
C SER A 25 -14.59 -0.61 -9.86
N ASP A 26 -15.86 -0.96 -10.01
CA ASP A 26 -17.01 -0.06 -9.89
C ASP A 26 -17.50 0.12 -8.43
N SER A 27 -16.95 -0.63 -7.48
CA SER A 27 -17.44 -0.66 -6.11
C SER A 27 -16.90 0.48 -5.25
N PHE A 28 -17.81 1.20 -4.61
CA PHE A 28 -17.44 2.16 -3.58
C PHE A 28 -16.99 1.49 -2.27
N ARG A 29 -17.39 0.24 -2.00
CA ARG A 29 -17.19 -0.43 -0.71
C ARG A 29 -16.06 -1.45 -0.70
N HIS A 30 -15.70 -2.00 -1.85
CA HIS A 30 -14.70 -3.05 -1.96
C HIS A 30 -13.43 -2.56 -2.66
N PRO A 31 -12.28 -3.19 -2.39
CA PRO A 31 -11.09 -3.08 -3.23
C PRO A 31 -11.40 -3.51 -4.67
N ASP A 32 -10.69 -2.92 -5.63
CA ASP A 32 -10.94 -3.09 -7.06
C ASP A 32 -10.89 -4.56 -7.51
N PHE A 33 -10.05 -5.39 -6.88
CA PHE A 33 -9.94 -6.81 -7.18
C PHE A 33 -9.88 -7.69 -5.93
N THR A 34 -10.48 -8.89 -6.02
CA THR A 34 -10.15 -10.03 -5.15
C THR A 34 -9.47 -11.10 -5.99
N ILE A 35 -8.24 -11.44 -5.64
CA ILE A 35 -7.38 -12.34 -6.41
C ILE A 35 -7.24 -13.65 -5.65
N LEU A 36 -7.48 -14.77 -6.32
CA LEU A 36 -7.17 -16.10 -5.79
C LEU A 36 -5.77 -16.48 -6.25
N LEU A 37 -4.79 -16.36 -5.35
CA LEU A 37 -3.42 -16.79 -5.62
C LEU A 37 -3.37 -18.32 -5.49
N ASN A 38 -2.84 -19.03 -6.48
CA ASN A 38 -2.80 -20.49 -6.49
C ASN A 38 -2.19 -21.05 -5.20
N GLY A 39 -2.97 -21.84 -4.44
CA GLY A 39 -2.53 -22.44 -3.17
C GLY A 39 -2.45 -21.47 -1.99
N SER A 40 -2.83 -20.20 -2.17
CA SER A 40 -2.80 -19.16 -1.15
C SER A 40 -4.20 -18.58 -0.91
N PRO A 41 -4.45 -17.98 0.27
CA PRO A 41 -5.71 -17.30 0.55
C PRO A 41 -5.94 -16.10 -0.38
N TYR A 42 -7.19 -15.67 -0.48
CA TYR A 42 -7.56 -14.48 -1.26
C TYR A 42 -6.75 -13.25 -0.86
N PHE A 43 -6.34 -12.47 -1.85
CA PHE A 43 -5.73 -11.15 -1.68
C PHE A 43 -6.62 -10.06 -2.27
N HIS A 44 -6.78 -8.95 -1.54
CA HIS A 44 -7.63 -7.84 -1.95
C HIS A 44 -6.79 -6.65 -2.45
N LEU A 45 -6.91 -6.33 -3.72
CA LEU A 45 -6.06 -5.35 -4.40
C LEU A 45 -6.86 -4.11 -4.77
N GLU A 46 -6.39 -2.94 -4.35
CA GLU A 46 -6.78 -1.67 -4.96
C GLU A 46 -5.71 -1.24 -5.97
N VAL A 47 -6.11 -0.68 -7.10
CA VAL A 47 -5.20 -0.16 -8.12
C VAL A 47 -5.36 1.34 -8.27
N LYS A 48 -4.24 2.04 -8.46
CA LYS A 48 -4.17 3.49 -8.58
C LYS A 48 -3.14 3.90 -9.62
N GLU A 49 -3.24 5.14 -10.11
CA GLU A 49 -2.36 5.64 -11.17
C GLU A 49 -1.87 7.04 -10.88
N LYS A 50 -0.56 7.26 -11.10
CA LYS A 50 0.01 8.61 -11.23
C LYS A 50 0.07 8.94 -12.70
N ARG A 51 -0.92 9.70 -13.19
CA ARG A 51 -1.05 10.06 -14.61
C ARG A 51 -0.32 11.34 -15.00
N GLN A 52 -0.07 12.22 -14.03
CA GLN A 52 0.51 13.55 -14.24
C GLN A 52 1.28 13.98 -13.00
N ALA A 53 2.22 14.92 -13.21
CA ALA A 53 2.95 15.53 -12.10
C ALA A 53 2.00 16.37 -11.23
N TYR A 54 2.27 16.43 -9.93
CA TYR A 54 1.48 17.25 -9.02
C TYR A 54 1.92 18.71 -9.04
N ASN A 55 0.94 19.62 -8.98
CA ASN A 55 1.23 21.02 -8.69
C ASN A 55 1.58 21.18 -7.21
N MET A 56 2.88 21.25 -6.92
CA MET A 56 3.40 21.33 -5.54
C MET A 56 3.02 22.60 -4.78
N LYS A 57 2.46 23.63 -5.44
CA LYS A 57 1.90 24.79 -4.72
C LYS A 57 0.68 24.43 -3.86
N ASN A 58 -0.02 23.34 -4.21
CA ASN A 58 -1.24 22.90 -3.54
C ASN A 58 -0.98 21.87 -2.42
N TRP A 59 0.28 21.51 -2.18
CA TRP A 59 0.65 20.44 -1.27
C TRP A 59 1.79 20.89 -0.36
N PRO A 60 1.78 20.49 0.92
CA PRO A 60 2.90 20.79 1.79
C PRO A 60 4.17 20.09 1.27
N ARG A 61 5.32 20.76 1.39
CA ARG A 61 6.61 20.12 1.15
C ARG A 61 6.81 19.02 2.20
N TYR A 62 6.92 17.78 1.74
CA TYR A 62 7.08 16.59 2.56
C TYR A 62 7.93 15.54 1.84
N ILE A 63 7.65 15.31 0.55
CA ILE A 63 8.38 14.41 -0.34
C ILE A 63 8.57 15.16 -1.67
N ASP A 64 9.69 14.90 -2.36
CA ASP A 64 9.91 15.41 -3.70
C ASP A 64 8.84 14.90 -4.67
N GLU A 65 8.39 15.77 -5.58
CA GLU A 65 7.24 15.49 -6.44
C GLU A 65 7.33 14.15 -7.19
N PRO A 66 8.48 13.75 -7.79
CA PRO A 66 8.56 12.49 -8.52
C PRO A 66 8.21 11.28 -7.66
N ASP A 67 8.65 11.29 -6.40
CA ASP A 67 8.45 10.22 -5.43
C ASP A 67 7.15 10.34 -4.63
N LEU A 68 6.51 11.51 -4.66
CA LEU A 68 5.23 11.72 -4.01
C LEU A 68 4.12 10.95 -4.74
N PHE A 69 3.26 10.29 -3.96
CA PHE A 69 1.92 9.87 -4.36
C PHE A 69 0.86 10.36 -3.37
N ILE A 70 -0.28 10.82 -3.88
CA ILE A 70 -1.40 11.30 -3.07
C ILE A 70 -2.50 10.22 -3.09
N LEU A 71 -2.57 9.48 -1.99
CA LEU A 71 -3.55 8.41 -1.79
C LEU A 71 -4.80 8.96 -1.08
N ASP A 72 -5.97 8.43 -1.44
CA ASP A 72 -7.20 8.72 -0.71
C ASP A 72 -7.26 7.95 0.60
N ASP A 73 -7.63 8.62 1.70
CA ASP A 73 -7.82 7.95 3.01
C ASP A 73 -8.89 6.84 2.91
N LEU A 74 -9.89 7.00 2.03
CA LEU A 74 -10.87 5.95 1.73
C LEU A 74 -10.24 4.69 1.14
N THR A 75 -9.25 4.80 0.24
CA THR A 75 -8.56 3.63 -0.31
C THR A 75 -7.86 2.86 0.80
N VAL A 76 -7.20 3.56 1.73
CA VAL A 76 -6.56 2.90 2.87
C VAL A 76 -7.59 2.20 3.75
N ARG A 77 -8.74 2.83 4.05
CA ARG A 77 -9.82 2.22 4.83
C ARG A 77 -10.42 0.99 4.14
N LYS A 78 -10.58 1.02 2.81
CA LYS A 78 -11.00 -0.16 2.03
C LYS A 78 -10.02 -1.30 2.25
N CYS A 79 -8.72 -1.07 2.08
CA CYS A 79 -7.70 -2.11 2.31
C CYS A 79 -7.72 -2.58 3.78
N LEU A 80 -7.80 -1.68 4.75
CA LEU A 80 -7.82 -2.02 6.18
C LEU A 80 -8.96 -2.96 6.56
N ALA A 81 -10.13 -2.82 5.94
CA ALA A 81 -11.27 -3.73 6.15
C ALA A 81 -10.99 -5.20 5.75
N TYR A 82 -9.92 -5.44 5.00
CA TYR A 82 -9.47 -6.75 4.53
C TYR A 82 -8.05 -7.09 4.99
N ALA A 83 -7.55 -6.41 6.04
CA ALA A 83 -6.24 -6.68 6.58
C ALA A 83 -6.12 -8.10 7.16
N PRO A 84 -4.92 -8.72 7.11
CA PRO A 84 -3.68 -8.21 6.50
C PRO A 84 -3.60 -8.47 4.98
N ARG A 85 -4.56 -9.17 4.39
CA ARG A 85 -4.50 -9.67 3.01
C ARG A 85 -5.00 -8.66 1.99
N SER A 86 -4.47 -7.45 2.07
CA SER A 86 -4.84 -6.38 1.15
C SER A 86 -3.70 -5.42 0.91
N GLY A 87 -3.81 -4.65 -0.17
CA GLY A 87 -2.82 -3.64 -0.51
C GLY A 87 -3.22 -2.79 -1.71
N VAL A 88 -2.32 -1.89 -2.08
CA VAL A 88 -2.47 -0.96 -3.19
C VAL A 88 -1.32 -1.15 -4.16
N VAL A 89 -1.63 -1.23 -5.45
CA VAL A 89 -0.63 -1.09 -6.51
C VAL A 89 -0.83 0.24 -7.21
N ILE A 90 0.26 0.94 -7.45
CA ILE A 90 0.30 2.22 -8.12
C ILE A 90 1.09 2.06 -9.42
N ARG A 91 0.46 2.38 -10.56
CA ARG A 91 1.16 2.56 -11.83
C ARG A 91 1.61 4.02 -11.97
N ASP A 92 2.91 4.26 -11.95
CA ASP A 92 3.50 5.56 -12.24
C ASP A 92 3.72 5.69 -13.76
N ASN A 93 2.79 6.37 -14.44
CA ASN A 93 2.85 6.55 -15.88
C ASN A 93 3.97 7.50 -16.31
N LEU A 94 4.51 8.32 -15.42
CA LEU A 94 5.57 9.28 -15.73
C LEU A 94 6.93 8.58 -15.79
N ARG A 95 7.15 7.59 -14.92
CA ARG A 95 8.42 6.86 -14.81
C ARG A 95 8.39 5.46 -15.40
N GLY A 96 7.20 4.95 -15.79
CA GLY A 96 7.04 3.59 -16.27
C GLY A 96 7.40 2.56 -15.19
N LEU A 97 6.90 2.79 -13.97
CA LEU A 97 7.16 1.97 -12.79
C LEU A 97 5.85 1.55 -12.13
N TYR A 98 5.91 0.46 -11.39
CA TYR A 98 4.85 0.01 -10.51
C TYR A 98 5.37 0.03 -9.08
N SER A 99 4.51 0.40 -8.13
CA SER A 99 4.82 0.34 -6.70
C SER A 99 3.71 -0.41 -5.97
N PHE A 100 4.06 -1.43 -5.19
CA PHE A 100 3.14 -2.15 -4.32
C PHE A 100 3.35 -1.79 -2.86
N PHE A 101 2.25 -1.58 -2.16
CA PHE A 101 2.17 -1.40 -0.72
C PHE A 101 1.13 -2.37 -0.17
N SER A 102 1.53 -3.28 0.71
CA SER A 102 0.60 -4.00 1.56
C SER A 102 -0.09 -3.04 2.53
N ILE A 103 -1.20 -3.47 3.12
CA ILE A 103 -1.85 -2.69 4.18
C ILE A 103 -0.96 -2.53 5.42
N VAL A 104 -0.03 -3.47 5.66
CA VAL A 104 0.96 -3.38 6.73
C VAL A 104 1.98 -2.29 6.42
N ASP A 105 2.49 -2.23 5.18
CA ASP A 105 3.36 -1.13 4.74
C ASP A 105 2.64 0.22 4.92
N LEU A 106 1.40 0.34 4.44
CA LEU A 106 0.62 1.57 4.57
C LEU A 106 0.38 1.97 6.03
N ALA A 107 0.16 1.00 6.92
CA ALA A 107 -0.07 1.26 8.33
C ALA A 107 1.19 1.79 9.03
N LEU A 108 2.36 1.23 8.70
CA LEU A 108 3.61 1.42 9.43
C LEU A 108 4.56 2.44 8.80
N MET A 109 4.49 2.69 7.49
CA MET A 109 5.38 3.64 6.83
C MET A 109 5.14 5.11 7.25
N PRO A 110 6.20 5.94 7.25
CA PRO A 110 6.08 7.38 7.37
C PRO A 110 5.15 7.95 6.29
N ARG A 111 4.23 8.82 6.72
CA ARG A 111 3.26 9.47 5.84
C ARG A 111 2.80 10.79 6.42
N ARG A 112 2.28 11.66 5.56
CA ARG A 112 1.57 12.87 5.99
C ARG A 112 0.10 12.78 5.65
N ARG A 113 -0.76 12.90 6.66
CA ARG A 113 -2.22 12.94 6.50
C ARG A 113 -2.69 14.39 6.47
N LEU A 114 -3.65 14.71 5.62
CA LEU A 114 -4.29 16.02 5.56
C LEU A 114 -5.74 15.92 5.08
N ASN A 115 -6.54 16.92 5.42
CA ASN A 115 -7.87 17.11 4.86
C ASN A 115 -7.78 18.10 3.69
N ARG A 116 -8.33 17.73 2.54
CA ARG A 116 -8.46 18.61 1.37
C ARG A 116 -9.90 19.03 1.22
N ARG A 117 -10.14 20.34 1.13
CA ARG A 117 -11.45 20.88 0.79
C ARG A 117 -11.79 20.47 -0.64
N ILE A 118 -13.02 19.99 -0.83
CA ILE A 118 -13.59 19.69 -2.13
C ILE A 118 -14.91 20.43 -2.26
N GLU A 119 -15.20 20.87 -3.47
CA GLU A 119 -16.47 21.49 -3.82
C GLU A 119 -17.25 20.47 -4.65
N ARG A 120 -18.29 19.91 -4.03
CA ARG A 120 -19.31 19.09 -4.69
C ARG A 120 -20.62 19.88 -4.68
N SER A 121 -21.75 19.23 -4.47
CA SER A 121 -23.04 19.91 -4.19
C SER A 121 -23.00 20.76 -2.91
N ALA A 122 -22.09 20.46 -1.98
CA ALA A 122 -21.79 21.28 -0.80
C ALA A 122 -20.28 21.23 -0.47
N PRO A 123 -19.73 22.25 0.22
CA PRO A 123 -18.37 22.21 0.75
C PRO A 123 -18.17 20.99 1.64
N SER A 124 -17.18 20.16 1.32
CA SER A 124 -16.84 18.98 2.11
C SER A 124 -15.33 18.74 2.16
N TRP A 125 -14.90 17.80 2.98
CA TRP A 125 -13.50 17.46 3.17
C TRP A 125 -13.23 16.03 2.71
N LYS A 126 -12.09 15.82 2.05
CA LYS A 126 -11.57 14.51 1.70
C LYS A 126 -10.23 14.28 2.36
N GLY A 127 -10.11 13.19 3.13
CA GLY A 127 -8.84 12.77 3.72
C GLY A 127 -7.86 12.31 2.63
N LYS A 128 -6.61 12.77 2.71
CA LYS A 128 -5.52 12.46 1.80
C LYS A 128 -4.28 12.04 2.57
N TRP A 129 -3.56 11.07 2.02
CA TRP A 129 -2.27 10.61 2.50
C TRP A 129 -1.23 10.96 1.45
N LEU A 130 -0.17 11.64 1.86
CA LEU A 130 1.01 11.91 1.05
C LEU A 130 2.03 10.83 1.44
N ILE A 131 2.33 9.96 0.49
CA ILE A 131 3.17 8.78 0.68
C ILE A 131 4.36 8.84 -0.28
N ASN A 132 5.48 8.23 0.12
CA ASN A 132 6.67 8.15 -0.70
C ASN A 132 6.69 6.83 -1.45
N LEU A 133 6.72 6.88 -2.79
CA LEU A 133 6.73 5.70 -3.65
C LEU A 133 7.94 4.80 -3.40
N LYS A 134 9.05 5.33 -2.90
CA LYS A 134 10.25 4.56 -2.54
C LYS A 134 10.06 3.65 -1.31
N HIS A 135 9.01 3.86 -0.52
CA HIS A 135 8.71 3.01 0.63
C HIS A 135 8.03 1.69 0.23
N GLY A 136 7.52 1.60 -1.01
CA GLY A 136 6.87 0.40 -1.52
C GLY A 136 7.80 -0.48 -2.33
N LEU A 137 7.39 -1.73 -2.55
CA LEU A 137 8.05 -2.61 -3.50
C LEU A 137 7.92 -2.01 -4.91
N THR A 138 9.05 -1.60 -5.51
CA THR A 138 9.07 -0.99 -6.84
C THR A 138 9.50 -2.01 -7.89
N ALA A 139 8.80 -2.00 -9.03
CA ALA A 139 9.00 -2.95 -10.12
C ALA A 139 8.86 -2.28 -11.50
N LYS A 140 9.42 -2.93 -12.52
CA LYS A 140 9.31 -2.52 -13.93
C LYS A 140 8.13 -3.18 -14.63
N THR A 141 7.66 -4.31 -14.10
CA THR A 141 6.57 -5.10 -14.66
C THR A 141 5.52 -5.42 -13.61
N LEU A 142 4.31 -5.72 -14.07
CA LEU A 142 3.22 -6.13 -13.19
C LEU A 142 3.42 -7.58 -12.69
N GLU A 143 4.13 -8.41 -13.45
CA GLU A 143 4.64 -9.72 -13.05
C GLU A 143 5.41 -9.68 -11.74
N GLU A 144 6.39 -8.78 -11.66
CA GLU A 144 7.24 -8.59 -10.48
C GLU A 144 6.40 -8.15 -9.28
N ILE A 145 5.40 -7.28 -9.49
CA ILE A 145 4.46 -6.88 -8.44
C ILE A 145 3.66 -8.09 -7.93
N PHE A 146 3.09 -8.90 -8.82
CA PHE A 146 2.35 -10.09 -8.40
C PHE A 146 3.25 -11.12 -7.70
N SER A 147 4.51 -11.23 -8.11
CA SER A 147 5.50 -12.02 -7.38
C SER A 147 5.72 -11.47 -5.98
N GLY A 148 5.86 -10.17 -5.82
CA GLY A 148 5.97 -9.50 -4.52
C GLY A 148 4.75 -9.69 -3.63
N ILE A 149 3.54 -9.62 -4.20
CA ILE A 149 2.29 -9.90 -3.47
C ILE A 149 2.30 -11.35 -2.95
N ARG A 150 2.70 -12.33 -3.76
CA ARG A 150 2.82 -13.72 -3.31
C ARG A 150 3.83 -13.87 -2.18
N GLN A 151 5.02 -13.27 -2.31
CA GLN A 151 6.04 -13.28 -1.26
C GLN A 151 5.53 -12.64 0.05
N TYR A 152 4.79 -11.53 -0.05
CA TYR A 152 4.16 -10.91 1.12
C TYR A 152 3.14 -11.85 1.79
N VAL A 153 2.29 -12.51 1.01
CA VAL A 153 1.29 -13.45 1.53
C VAL A 153 1.96 -14.66 2.19
N GLU A 154 3.00 -15.22 1.57
CA GLU A 154 3.78 -16.34 2.12
C GLU A 154 4.51 -15.95 3.41
N ALA A 155 4.97 -14.69 3.52
CA ALA A 155 5.69 -14.19 4.68
C ALA A 155 4.78 -13.53 5.75
N SER A 156 3.45 -13.52 5.59
CA SER A 156 2.57 -12.66 6.40
C SER A 156 2.64 -12.94 7.90
N ASP A 157 2.72 -14.21 8.28
CA ASP A 157 2.76 -14.59 9.70
C ASP A 157 4.06 -14.11 10.35
N ARG A 158 5.19 -14.32 9.66
CA ARG A 158 6.49 -13.79 10.10
C ARG A 158 6.46 -12.28 10.21
N ILE A 159 5.93 -11.59 9.19
CA ILE A 159 5.83 -10.13 9.16
C ILE A 159 5.05 -9.58 10.36
N LEU A 160 3.93 -10.22 10.72
CA LEU A 160 3.01 -9.73 11.74
C LEU A 160 3.42 -10.10 13.16
N PHE A 161 4.06 -11.27 13.35
CA PHE A 161 4.19 -11.87 14.67
C PHE A 161 5.64 -12.21 15.06
N GLU A 162 6.56 -12.35 14.11
CA GLU A 162 7.93 -12.77 14.38
C GLU A 162 8.97 -11.66 14.20
N ILE A 163 8.71 -10.67 13.35
CA ILE A 163 9.56 -9.49 13.22
C ILE A 163 9.32 -8.57 14.42
N ILE A 164 10.33 -8.44 15.27
CA ILE A 164 10.28 -7.65 16.50
C ILE A 164 10.88 -6.25 16.27
N GLU A 165 11.76 -6.11 15.28
CA GLU A 165 12.26 -4.81 14.85
C GLU A 165 11.18 -3.99 14.12
N CYS A 166 11.45 -2.71 13.87
CA CYS A 166 10.60 -1.91 12.98
C CYS A 166 10.49 -2.60 11.61
N TYR A 167 9.25 -2.89 11.21
CA TYR A 167 8.97 -3.51 9.93
C TYR A 167 9.20 -2.53 8.76
N GLY A 168 9.84 -3.03 7.71
CA GLY A 168 10.16 -2.25 6.52
C GLY A 168 11.46 -1.47 6.63
N ARG A 169 11.82 -0.77 5.56
CA ARG A 169 12.95 0.17 5.52
C ARG A 169 12.50 1.43 4.80
N TYR A 170 12.11 2.44 5.57
CA TYR A 170 11.49 3.63 5.02
C TYR A 170 12.48 4.80 4.94
N GLU A 171 12.58 5.42 3.76
CA GLU A 171 13.41 6.61 3.53
C GLU A 171 13.02 7.74 4.48
N GLY A 172 14.03 8.33 5.14
CA GLY A 172 13.86 9.43 6.11
C GLY A 172 13.46 8.98 7.51
N GLU A 173 13.25 7.68 7.75
CA GLU A 173 13.01 7.16 9.09
C GLU A 173 14.31 6.96 9.86
N MET A 174 14.41 7.55 11.05
CA MET A 174 15.52 7.33 11.97
C MET A 174 15.13 6.29 13.02
N ILE A 175 15.53 5.04 12.79
CA ILE A 175 15.38 3.98 13.78
C ILE A 175 16.61 4.01 14.70
N GLY A 176 16.43 4.51 15.92
CA GLY A 176 17.49 4.50 16.93
C GLY A 176 17.88 3.07 17.31
N ARG A 177 19.12 2.86 17.76
CA ARG A 177 19.58 1.56 18.30
C ARG A 177 18.98 1.21 19.68
N GLY A 178 18.08 2.04 20.20
CA GLY A 178 17.43 1.85 21.49
C GLY A 178 16.28 0.87 21.38
N GLY A 179 16.54 -0.39 21.74
CA GLY A 179 15.55 -1.45 21.78
C GLY A 179 16.27 -2.75 22.06
N ILE A 180 16.11 -3.25 23.29
CA ILE A 180 16.60 -4.58 23.68
C ILE A 180 16.08 -5.57 22.63
N THR A 181 16.92 -6.51 22.19
CA THR A 181 16.50 -7.66 21.39
C THR A 181 15.47 -8.46 22.18
N ARG A 182 14.21 -8.03 22.14
CA ARG A 182 13.10 -8.56 22.95
C ARG A 182 12.75 -9.94 22.42
N ARG A 183 12.49 -10.91 23.29
CA ARG A 183 11.83 -12.15 22.89
C ARG A 183 10.40 -12.12 23.40
N PRO A 184 9.42 -12.69 22.67
CA PRO A 184 8.03 -12.75 23.13
C PRO A 184 7.88 -13.41 24.52
N ALA A 185 8.81 -14.29 24.89
CA ALA A 185 8.88 -14.94 26.20
C ALA A 185 9.15 -13.99 27.38
N ASP A 186 9.61 -12.77 27.12
CA ASP A 186 9.97 -11.80 28.18
C ASP A 186 8.76 -10.97 28.65
N TRP A 187 7.58 -11.13 28.03
CA TRP A 187 6.38 -10.32 28.27
C TRP A 187 5.86 -10.35 29.71
N ASP A 188 5.85 -11.52 30.34
CA ASP A 188 5.38 -11.66 31.74
C ASP A 188 6.33 -11.00 32.74
N THR A 189 7.61 -10.86 32.38
CA THR A 189 8.63 -10.21 33.22
C THR A 189 8.46 -8.69 33.22
N ASP A 190 8.07 -8.12 32.08
CA ASP A 190 7.92 -6.67 31.91
C ASP A 190 6.68 -6.09 32.63
N ILE A 191 5.57 -6.84 32.68
CA ILE A 191 4.36 -6.43 33.42
C ILE A 191 4.63 -6.42 34.94
N GLY A 192 5.48 -7.33 35.42
CA GLY A 192 5.88 -7.39 36.84
C GLY A 192 6.80 -6.24 37.25
N ALA A 193 7.68 -5.78 36.37
CA ALA A 193 8.67 -4.74 36.64
C ALA A 193 8.12 -3.30 36.55
N THR A 194 6.88 -3.13 36.11
CA THR A 194 6.22 -1.81 35.96
C THR A 194 5.12 -1.54 37.00
N ARG A 195 5.04 -2.34 38.06
CA ARG A 195 4.22 -2.08 39.26
C ARG A 195 5.06 -1.65 40.46
#